data_AF-A0A0T5ZVA1-F1
#
_entry.id   AF-A0A0T5ZVA1-F1
#
_cell.length_a   1.000
_cell.length_b   1.000
_cell.length_c   1.000
_cell.angle_alpha   90.00
_cell.angle_beta   90.00
_cell.angle_gamma   90.00
#
_symmetry.space_group_name_H-M   'P 1'
#
loop_
_entity.id
_entity.type
_entity.pdbx_description
1 polymer ?
#
loop_
_entity_poly.entity_id
_entity_poly.type
_entity_poly.pdbx_seq_one_letter_code
_entity_poly.pdbx_strand_id
1 'polypeptide(L)' 'MNILETYQKSVWIITYLKKRPRGGAIDQGVSLDEIVRAIRLKRKDIYPVIDCLIKEGFIERPDVSNDGMFRLTYKSLIF' A
#
# COMPACT_ATOMS: atom_id res chain seq x y z
N MET A 1 18.33 1.82 1.30
CA MET A 1 17.39 1.01 0.51
C MET A 1 17.80 1.11 -0.95
N ASN A 2 17.85 -0.01 -1.69
CA ASN A 2 18.10 0.05 -3.13
C ASN A 2 16.88 0.69 -3.82
N ILE A 3 17.10 1.71 -4.65
CA ILE A 3 16.03 2.48 -5.29
C ILE A 3 15.19 1.62 -6.25
N LEU A 4 15.83 0.70 -6.97
CA LEU A 4 15.16 -0.20 -7.91
C LEU A 4 14.23 -1.16 -7.17
N GLU A 5 14.73 -1.74 -6.08
CA GLU A 5 13.98 -2.66 -5.23
C GLU A 5 12.78 -1.97 -4.56
N THR A 6 12.98 -0.72 -4.11
CA THR A 6 11.92 0.10 -3.52
C THR A 6 10.83 0.42 -4.54
N TYR A 7 11.23 0.78 -5.77
CA TYR A 7 10.31 1.06 -6.86
C TYR A 7 9.49 -0.18 -7.23
N GLN A 8 10.14 -1.33 -7.38
CA GLN A 8 9.48 -2.59 -7.70
C GLN A 8 8.43 -2.97 -6.64
N LYS A 9 8.79 -2.89 -5.36
CA LYS A 9 7.86 -3.14 -4.25
C LYS A 9 6.69 -2.15 -4.25
N SER A 10 6.95 -0.88 -4.55
CA SER A 10 5.93 0.16 -4.66
C SER A 10 4.91 -0.17 -5.74
N VAL A 11 5.38 -0.58 -6.92
CA VAL A 11 4.52 -1.03 -8.04
C VAL A 11 3.66 -2.22 -7.64
N TRP A 12 4.22 -3.20 -6.93
CA TRP A 12 3.46 -4.37 -6.46
C TRP A 12 2.35 -3.99 -5.48
N ILE A 13 2.64 -3.12 -4.50
CA ILE A 13 1.66 -2.65 -3.51
C ILE A 13 0.53 -1.89 -4.22
N ILE A 14 0.85 -0.91 -5.06
CA ILE A 14 -0.15 -0.11 -5.78
C ILE A 14 -0.99 -1.01 -6.70
N THR A 15 -0.36 -1.91 -7.44
CA THR A 15 -1.06 -2.84 -8.36
C THR A 15 -2.01 -3.76 -7.59
N TYR A 16 -1.59 -4.27 -6.42
CA TYR A 16 -2.43 -5.13 -5.60
C TYR A 16 -3.66 -4.38 -5.09
N LEU A 17 -3.48 -3.17 -4.58
CA LEU A 17 -4.57 -2.30 -4.13
C LEU A 17 -5.53 -1.99 -5.31
N LYS A 18 -5.01 -1.62 -6.49
CA LYS A 18 -5.83 -1.35 -7.69
C LYS A 18 -6.66 -2.55 -8.15
N LYS A 19 -6.14 -3.77 -8.04
CA LYS A 19 -6.82 -5.00 -8.50
C LYS A 19 -7.91 -5.49 -7.57
N ARG A 20 -7.94 -5.05 -6.32
CA ARG A 20 -8.98 -5.42 -5.37
C ARG A 20 -10.27 -4.68 -5.77
N PRO A 21 -11.42 -5.37 -5.97
CA PRO A 21 -12.69 -4.74 -6.37
C PRO A 21 -13.24 -3.70 -5.37
N ARG A 22 -12.63 -3.62 -4.18
CA ARG A 22 -12.90 -2.66 -3.10
C ARG A 22 -11.62 -2.01 -2.53
N GLY A 23 -10.43 -2.39 -3.00
CA GLY A 23 -9.15 -2.15 -2.31
C GLY A 23 -8.51 -0.80 -2.58
N GLY A 24 -9.29 0.26 -2.39
CA GLY A 24 -8.84 1.62 -2.62
C GLY A 24 -9.99 2.62 -2.71
N ALA A 25 -11.23 2.15 -2.75
CA ALA A 25 -12.37 3.02 -2.58
C ALA A 25 -12.43 3.50 -1.13
N ILE A 26 -12.83 4.77 -0.98
CA ILE A 26 -13.24 5.39 0.27
C ILE A 26 -14.12 4.35 1.00
N ASP A 27 -13.70 3.92 2.19
CA ASP A 27 -14.39 3.01 3.14
C ASP A 27 -13.94 1.54 3.28
N GLN A 28 -13.10 0.95 2.41
CA GLN A 28 -12.65 -0.47 2.58
C GLN A 28 -11.15 -0.68 2.36
N GLY A 29 -10.32 -0.09 3.23
CA GLY A 29 -8.87 -0.29 3.21
C GLY A 29 -8.43 -1.76 3.29
N VAL A 30 -7.15 -2.02 3.02
CA VAL A 30 -6.55 -3.36 2.99
C VAL A 30 -5.50 -3.49 4.07
N SER A 31 -5.53 -4.58 4.81
CA SER A 31 -4.61 -4.76 5.95
C SER A 31 -3.16 -4.96 5.50
N LEU A 32 -2.20 -4.61 6.36
CA LEU A 32 -0.78 -4.88 6.13
C LEU A 32 -0.52 -6.37 5.84
N ASP A 33 -1.16 -7.23 6.62
CA ASP A 33 -0.98 -8.68 6.51
C ASP A 33 -1.51 -9.23 5.19
N GLU A 34 -2.60 -8.68 4.66
CA GLU A 34 -3.08 -9.01 3.32
C GLU A 34 -2.10 -8.60 2.23
N ILE A 35 -1.51 -7.40 2.33
CA ILE A 35 -0.49 -6.91 1.39
C ILE A 35 0.75 -7.81 1.45
N VAL A 36 1.22 -8.13 2.66
CA VAL A 36 2.37 -9.03 2.90
C VAL A 36 2.12 -10.41 2.31
N ARG A 37 0.94 -11.00 2.53
CA ARG A 37 0.56 -12.30 1.97
C ARG A 37 0.45 -12.27 0.45
N ALA A 38 -0.11 -11.21 -0.12
CA ALA A 38 -0.28 -11.07 -1.57
C ALA A 38 1.06 -10.93 -2.30
N ILE A 39 1.96 -10.11 -1.77
CA ILE A 39 3.26 -9.82 -2.38
C ILE A 39 4.31 -10.90 -2.02
N ARG A 40 4.03 -11.73 -1.02
CA ARG A 40 4.90 -12.83 -0.55
C ARG A 40 6.29 -12.34 -0.09
N LEU A 41 6.34 -11.17 0.55
CA LEU A 41 7.54 -10.63 1.18
C LEU A 41 7.36 -10.55 2.69
N LYS A 42 8.46 -10.35 3.43
CA LYS A 42 8.37 -10.17 4.89
C LYS A 42 7.85 -8.77 5.22
N ARG A 43 7.09 -8.66 6.30
CA ARG A 43 6.55 -7.39 6.82
C ARG A 43 7.62 -6.30 6.95
N LYS A 44 8.80 -6.65 7.46
CA LYS A 44 9.95 -5.73 7.62
C LYS A 44 10.45 -5.12 6.30
N ASP A 45 10.22 -5.79 5.17
CA ASP A 45 10.70 -5.36 3.85
C ASP A 45 9.64 -4.55 3.10
N ILE A 46 8.37 -4.67 3.49
CA ILE A 46 7.22 -3.96 2.93
C ILE A 46 6.92 -2.68 3.71
N TYR A 47 7.03 -2.70 5.04
CA TYR A 47 6.63 -1.59 5.88
C TYR A 47 7.32 -0.26 5.53
N PRO A 48 8.65 -0.20 5.29
CA PRO A 48 9.32 1.03 4.89
C PRO A 48 8.82 1.58 3.54
N VAL A 49 8.39 0.69 2.63
CA VAL A 49 7.85 1.07 1.32
C VAL A 49 6.44 1.65 1.47
N ILE A 50 5.62 1.05 2.34
CA ILE A 50 4.31 1.60 2.69
C ILE A 50 4.43 2.99 3.31
N ASP A 51 5.36 3.18 4.26
CA ASP A 51 5.59 4.50 4.87
C ASP A 51 6.01 5.53 3.81
N CYS A 52 6.82 5.12 2.83
CA CYS A 52 7.19 5.98 1.69
C CYS A 52 5.96 6.35 0.84
N LEU A 53 5.14 5.37 0.47
CA LEU A 53 3.92 5.59 -0.32
C LEU A 53 2.90 6.49 0.40
N ILE A 54 2.84 6.44 1.74
CA ILE A 54 2.03 7.34 2.55
C ILE A 54 2.57 8.76 2.50
N LYS A 55 3.87 8.94 2.74
CA LYS A 55 4.52 10.27 2.69
C LYS A 55 4.38 10.94 1.32
N GLU A 56 4.51 10.16 0.26
CA GLU A 56 4.31 10.62 -1.12
C GLU A 56 2.83 10.80 -1.48
N GLY A 57 1.91 10.39 -0.62
CA GLY A 57 0.47 10.55 -0.79
C GLY A 57 -0.14 9.64 -1.85
N PHE A 58 0.50 8.52 -2.20
CA PHE A 58 -0.09 7.50 -3.10
C PHE A 58 -1.08 6.61 -2.36
N ILE A 59 -0.83 6.32 -1.09
CA ILE A 59 -1.75 5.57 -0.23
C ILE A 59 -1.99 6.36 1.06
N GLU A 60 -3.07 6.05 1.75
CA GLU A 60 -3.37 6.63 3.06
C GLU A 60 -3.79 5.55 4.05
N ARG A 61 -3.59 5.87 5.34
CA ARG A 61 -4.04 5.09 6.48
C ARG A 61 -5.18 5.88 7.16
N PRO A 62 -6.45 5.57 6.84
CA PRO A 62 -7.58 6.41 7.26
C PRO A 62 -7.88 6.36 8.75
N ASP A 63 -7.38 5.37 9.48
CA ASP A 63 -7.61 5.24 10.91
C ASP A 63 -6.31 4.88 11.63
N VAL A 64 -5.95 5.67 12.65
CA VAL A 64 -4.78 5.44 13.50
C VAL A 64 -5.09 4.37 14.55
N SER A 65 -6.38 4.16 14.85
CA SER A 65 -6.85 3.16 15.83
C SER A 65 -7.00 1.75 15.25
N ASN A 66 -7.08 1.65 13.92
CA ASN A 66 -7.26 0.38 13.21
C ASN A 66 -5.93 -0.03 12.58
N ASP A 67 -5.32 -1.06 13.16
CA ASP A 67 -3.98 -1.53 12.83
C ASP A 67 -3.87 -1.90 11.34
N GLY A 68 -3.40 -0.95 10.53
CA GLY A 68 -2.83 -1.24 9.22
C GLY A 68 -3.79 -1.40 8.05
N MET A 69 -4.94 -0.70 8.03
CA MET A 69 -5.73 -0.60 6.79
C MET A 69 -5.16 0.49 5.88
N PHE A 70 -4.80 0.14 4.64
CA PHE A 70 -4.25 1.03 3.63
C PHE A 70 -5.16 1.10 2.42
N ARG A 71 -5.36 2.31 1.88
CA ARG A 71 -6.14 2.53 0.66
C ARG A 71 -5.41 3.47 -0.28
N LEU A 72 -5.73 3.35 -1.57
CA LEU A 72 -5.28 4.28 -2.60
C LEU A 72 -5.86 5.67 -2.34
N THR A 73 -5.06 6.70 -2.60
CA THR A 73 -5.55 8.09 -2.65
C THR A 73 -5.95 8.45 -4.08
N TYR A 74 -6.65 9.57 -4.25
CA TYR A 74 -6.95 10.11 -5.58
C TYR A 74 -5.70 10.35 -6.44
N LYS A 75 -4.56 10.69 -5.82
CA LYS A 75 -3.27 10.88 -6.51
C LYS A 75 -2.81 9.61 -7.24
N SER A 76 -3.13 8.44 -6.70
CA SER A 76 -2.77 7.14 -7.26
C SER A 76 -3.75 6.59 -8.32
N LEU A 77 -4.89 7.28 -8.54
CA LEU A 77 -5.85 6.96 -9.60
C LEU A 77 -5.56 7.67 -10.93
N ILE A 78 -4.73 8.73 -10.90
CA ILE A 78 -4.41 9.58 -12.06
C ILE A 78 -3.19 9.04 -12.84
N PHE A 79 -2.36 8.21 -12.19
CA PHE A 79 -1.23 7.46 -12.79
C PHE A 79 -1.61 6.00 -12.99
#